data_AF-A0A1W6BEB2-F1
#
_entry.id   AF-A0A1W6BEB2-F1
#
_cell.length_a   1.000
_cell.length_b   1.000
_cell.length_c   1.000
_cell.angle_alpha   90.00
_cell.angle_beta   90.00
_cell.angle_gamma   90.00
#
_symmetry.space_group_name_H-M   'P 1'
#
loop_
_entity.id
_entity.type
_entity.pdbx_description
1 polymer ?
#
loop_
_entity_poly.entity_id
_entity_poly.type
_entity_poly.pdbx_seq_one_letter_code
_entity_poly.pdbx_strand_id
1 'polypeptide(L)'
;MIRFQKKNLLYKIYTWLPILALFISVFNEFDLNYLNIDYFSFNFPFILIFYFALKEYQRFDYFLVFLAGLVNDTVVGLPLGLSSLSYILICIFANYLRNITISPNLIKDWLYFLFIISLINSINYSVLFLFFSYELDITLFIVNNFFTFVFYIIFSVFFKRYLKSLDD
;
A
#
# COMPACT_ATOMS: atom_id res chain seq x y z
N MET A 1 15.05 -24.78 -9.88
CA MET A 1 14.37 -24.85 -8.58
C MET A 1 15.38 -24.44 -7.52
N ILE A 2 15.42 -23.16 -7.16
CA ILE A 2 16.47 -22.60 -6.28
C ILE A 2 15.96 -22.71 -4.85
N ARG A 3 16.53 -23.63 -4.07
CA ARG A 3 16.25 -23.81 -2.65
C ARG A 3 17.00 -22.72 -1.86
N PHE A 4 16.28 -21.73 -1.35
CA PHE A 4 16.87 -20.76 -0.43
C PHE A 4 17.07 -21.44 0.94
N GLN A 5 18.27 -21.93 1.22
CA GLN A 5 18.61 -22.34 2.57
C GLN A 5 18.54 -21.14 3.52
N LYS A 6 17.82 -21.31 4.64
CA LYS A 6 17.51 -20.33 5.72
C LYS A 6 18.69 -19.52 6.30
N LYS A 7 19.93 -19.77 5.86
CA LYS A 7 21.17 -19.09 6.31
C LYS A 7 21.87 -18.25 5.24
N ASN A 8 21.42 -18.25 3.99
CA ASN A 8 22.09 -17.48 2.94
C ASN A 8 21.74 -16.00 2.99
N LEU A 9 22.74 -15.14 2.71
CA LEU A 9 22.59 -13.68 2.64
C LEU A 9 21.49 -13.27 1.64
N LEU A 10 21.30 -14.04 0.57
CA LEU A 10 20.22 -13.84 -0.40
C LEU A 10 18.82 -14.05 0.21
N TYR A 11 18.64 -15.02 1.12
CA TYR A 11 17.36 -15.21 1.83
C TYR A 11 17.06 -14.01 2.74
N LYS A 12 18.10 -13.47 3.40
CA LYS A 12 17.96 -12.25 4.20
C LYS A 12 17.51 -11.09 3.33
N ILE A 13 18.18 -10.79 2.21
CA ILE A 13 17.76 -9.71 1.29
C ILE A 13 16.32 -9.94 0.80
N TYR A 14 15.99 -11.17 0.42
CA TYR A 14 14.64 -11.50 -0.03
C TYR A 14 13.59 -11.17 1.02
N THR A 15 13.81 -11.44 2.32
CA THR A 15 12.85 -11.06 3.37
C THR A 15 12.64 -9.54 3.55
N TRP A 16 13.57 -8.70 3.12
CA TRP A 16 13.43 -7.22 3.17
C TRP A 16 12.77 -6.65 1.92
N LEU A 17 12.53 -7.47 0.90
CA LEU A 17 11.95 -7.06 -0.39
C LEU A 17 10.63 -6.30 -0.26
N PRO A 18 9.67 -6.64 0.64
CA PRO A 18 8.42 -5.89 0.75
C PRO A 18 8.61 -4.42 1.12
N ILE A 19 9.54 -4.14 2.05
CA ILE A 19 9.86 -2.77 2.46
C ILE A 19 10.66 -2.07 1.37
N LEU A 20 11.62 -2.76 0.74
CA LEU A 20 12.35 -2.17 -0.38
C LEU A 20 11.40 -1.79 -1.52
N ALA A 21 10.43 -2.66 -1.83
CA ALA A 21 9.40 -2.39 -2.82
C ALA A 21 8.49 -1.21 -2.40
N LEU A 22 8.18 -1.06 -1.11
CA LEU A 22 7.49 0.13 -0.58
C LEU A 22 8.28 1.41 -0.85
N PHE A 23 9.57 1.45 -0.49
CA PHE A 23 10.38 2.65 -0.71
C PHE A 23 10.57 2.96 -2.20
N ILE A 24 10.84 1.95 -3.04
CA ILE A 24 10.92 2.10 -4.49
C ILE A 24 9.59 2.65 -5.04
N SER A 25 8.47 2.16 -4.51
CA SER A 25 7.14 2.62 -4.88
C SER A 25 6.85 4.06 -4.50
N VAL A 26 7.43 4.53 -3.41
CA VAL A 26 7.24 5.91 -2.95
C VAL A 26 8.07 6.88 -3.78
N PHE A 27 9.25 6.45 -4.26
CA PHE A 27 10.07 7.26 -5.15
C PHE A 27 9.53 7.32 -6.58
N ASN A 28 8.84 6.27 -7.02
CA ASN A 28 8.30 6.16 -8.36
C ASN A 28 6.79 6.32 -8.28
N GLU A 29 6.28 7.53 -8.54
CA GLU A 29 4.85 7.73 -8.69
C GLU A 29 4.33 6.75 -9.75
N PHE A 30 3.45 5.83 -9.36
CA PHE A 30 2.76 4.93 -10.28
C PHE A 30 1.65 5.68 -11.02
N ASP A 31 2.04 6.76 -11.68
CA ASP A 31 1.18 7.57 -12.52
C ASP A 31 1.65 7.42 -13.97
N LEU A 32 0.86 6.70 -14.78
CA LEU A 32 1.19 6.50 -16.19
C LEU A 32 0.75 7.70 -17.06
N ASN A 33 0.39 8.82 -16.44
CA ASN A 33 0.12 10.07 -17.14
C ASN A 33 1.29 10.50 -18.06
N TYR A 34 2.54 10.11 -17.75
CA TYR A 34 3.69 10.30 -18.64
C TYR A 34 3.60 9.54 -19.99
N LEU A 35 2.75 8.51 -20.07
CA LEU A 35 2.48 7.73 -21.29
C LEU A 35 1.28 8.24 -22.10
N ASN A 36 0.76 9.45 -21.80
CA ASN A 36 -0.45 10.03 -22.39
C ASN A 36 -1.71 9.16 -22.24
N ILE A 37 -1.78 8.33 -21.20
CA ILE A 37 -3.00 7.63 -20.81
C ILE A 37 -3.63 8.45 -19.69
N ASP A 38 -4.45 9.41 -20.07
CA ASP A 38 -5.13 10.27 -19.10
C ASP A 38 -5.92 9.42 -18.09
N TYR A 39 -5.85 9.81 -16.82
CA TYR A 39 -6.60 9.20 -15.69
C TYR A 39 -6.14 7.80 -15.25
N PHE A 40 -5.10 7.21 -15.86
CA PHE A 40 -4.58 5.92 -15.38
C PHE A 40 -3.54 6.11 -14.26
N SER A 41 -4.03 6.07 -13.02
CA SER A 41 -3.18 6.09 -11.82
C SER A 41 -3.69 5.08 -10.79
N PHE A 42 -2.77 4.53 -9.99
CA PHE A 42 -3.14 3.70 -8.85
C PHE A 42 -2.14 3.84 -7.70
N ASN A 43 -2.62 3.71 -6.47
CA ASN A 43 -1.81 3.83 -5.27
C ASN A 43 -1.22 2.46 -4.88
N PHE A 44 -0.09 2.10 -5.49
CA PHE A 44 0.62 0.87 -5.15
C PHE A 44 1.05 0.78 -3.67
N PRO A 45 1.53 1.86 -3.00
CA PRO A 45 1.85 1.82 -1.57
C PRO A 45 0.69 1.32 -0.72
N PHE A 46 -0.53 1.78 -0.98
CA PHE A 46 -1.72 1.34 -0.23
C PHE A 46 -1.95 -0.17 -0.33
N ILE A 47 -1.81 -0.74 -1.53
CA ILE A 47 -1.96 -2.17 -1.78
C ILE A 47 -0.91 -2.96 -0.99
N LEU A 48 0.35 -2.53 -1.05
CA LEU A 48 1.48 -3.20 -0.42
C LEU A 48 1.36 -3.16 1.11
N ILE A 49 1.11 -1.97 1.67
CA ILE A 49 0.93 -1.76 3.11
C ILE A 49 -0.21 -2.61 3.64
N PHE A 50 -1.39 -2.54 3.01
CA PHE A 50 -2.55 -3.28 3.46
C PHE A 50 -2.29 -4.79 3.47
N TYR A 51 -1.73 -5.33 2.39
CA TYR A 51 -1.49 -6.76 2.28
C TYR A 51 -0.51 -7.27 3.34
N PHE A 52 0.66 -6.65 3.48
CA PHE A 52 1.70 -7.13 4.39
C PHE A 52 1.35 -6.87 5.86
N ALA A 53 0.63 -5.79 6.17
CA ALA A 53 0.10 -5.55 7.52
C ALA A 53 -0.98 -6.60 7.90
N LEU A 54 -1.89 -6.93 6.97
CA LEU A 54 -2.95 -7.93 7.20
C LEU A 54 -2.37 -9.34 7.44
N LYS A 55 -1.26 -9.69 6.78
CA LYS A 55 -0.60 -11.01 6.93
C LYS A 55 0.46 -11.08 8.04
N GLU A 56 0.60 -10.03 8.85
CA GLU A 56 1.58 -9.97 9.96
C GLU A 56 3.02 -10.29 9.52
N TYR A 57 3.46 -9.68 8.42
CA TYR A 57 4.82 -9.94 7.97
C TYR A 57 5.82 -9.33 8.95
N GLN A 58 6.59 -10.17 9.65
CA GLN A 58 7.42 -9.78 10.80
C GLN A 58 8.46 -8.68 10.51
N ARG A 59 8.86 -8.49 9.25
CA ARG A 59 9.80 -7.43 8.86
C ARG A 59 9.11 -6.11 8.52
N PHE A 60 7.79 -6.07 8.37
CA PHE A 60 7.06 -4.90 7.89
C PHE A 60 6.77 -3.92 9.05
N ASP A 61 7.81 -3.18 9.46
CA ASP A 61 7.76 -2.29 10.63
C ASP A 61 6.99 -0.99 10.37
N TYR A 62 6.12 -0.60 11.30
CA TYR A 62 5.27 0.59 11.18
C TYR A 62 6.09 1.89 11.13
N PHE A 63 7.25 1.91 11.79
CA PHE A 63 8.16 3.04 11.74
C PHE A 63 8.75 3.26 10.33
N LEU A 64 9.08 2.18 9.63
CA LEU A 64 9.58 2.26 8.25
C LEU A 64 8.45 2.70 7.29
N VAL A 65 7.23 2.23 7.53
CA VAL A 65 6.04 2.66 6.79
C VAL A 65 5.76 4.16 7.01
N PHE A 66 5.90 4.66 8.23
CA PHE A 66 5.79 6.08 8.54
C PHE A 66 6.83 6.91 7.79
N LEU A 67 8.11 6.50 7.83
CA LEU A 67 9.18 7.17 7.09
C LEU A 67 8.92 7.18 5.58
N ALA A 68 8.43 6.07 5.03
CA ALA A 68 8.05 6.00 3.62
C ALA A 68 6.93 7.00 3.29
N GLY A 69 5.97 7.22 4.18
CA GLY A 69 4.97 8.28 3.99
C GLY A 69 5.59 9.67 3.94
N LEU A 70 6.53 9.99 4.83
CA LEU A 70 7.22 11.29 4.77
C LEU A 70 7.96 11.49 3.44
N VAL A 71 8.63 10.45 2.93
CA VAL A 71 9.30 10.50 1.63
C VAL A 71 8.27 10.70 0.51
N ASN A 72 7.11 10.03 0.58
CA ASN A 72 6.05 10.17 -0.41
C ASN A 72 5.51 11.60 -0.49
N ASP A 73 5.27 12.24 0.65
CA ASP A 73 4.84 13.65 0.67
C ASP A 73 5.88 14.57 0.01
N THR A 74 7.18 14.32 0.21
CA THR A 74 8.24 15.11 -0.44
C THR A 74 8.37 14.88 -1.95
N VAL A 75 8.06 13.67 -2.44
CA VAL A 75 8.12 13.34 -3.86
C VAL A 75 6.92 13.90 -4.60
N VAL A 76 5.71 13.71 -4.05
CA VAL A 76 4.44 14.14 -4.66
C VAL A 76 4.18 15.64 -4.47
N GLY A 77 4.89 16.28 -3.54
CA GLY A 77 4.67 17.70 -3.20
C GLY A 77 3.39 17.92 -2.38
N LEU A 78 2.99 16.94 -1.58
CA LEU A 78 1.89 17.05 -0.62
C LEU A 78 2.38 17.63 0.72
N PRO A 79 1.48 18.18 1.56
CA PRO A 79 1.82 18.59 2.91
C PRO A 79 2.47 17.44 3.70
N LEU A 80 3.61 17.74 4.32
CA LEU A 80 4.40 16.75 5.04
C LEU A 80 3.59 16.08 6.16
N GLY A 81 3.52 14.76 6.14
CA GLY A 81 2.84 13.94 7.14
C GLY A 81 1.49 13.38 6.69
N LEU A 82 0.91 13.86 5.59
CA LEU A 82 -0.43 13.45 5.15
C LEU A 82 -0.47 11.99 4.65
N SER A 83 0.48 11.60 3.79
CA SER A 83 0.57 10.19 3.38
C SER A 83 1.12 9.30 4.49
N SER A 84 1.96 9.83 5.39
CA SER A 84 2.39 9.09 6.59
C SER A 84 1.21 8.71 7.51
N LEU A 85 0.26 9.63 7.72
CA LEU A 85 -0.96 9.39 8.48
C LEU A 85 -1.81 8.32 7.77
N SER A 86 -1.97 8.47 6.46
CA SER A 86 -2.71 7.50 5.63
C SER A 86 -2.15 6.09 5.77
N TYR A 87 -0.84 5.94 5.61
CA TYR A 87 -0.16 4.65 5.64
C TYR A 87 -0.27 3.98 7.02
N ILE A 88 -0.12 4.75 8.11
CA ILE A 88 -0.33 4.23 9.46
C ILE A 88 -1.78 3.80 9.68
N LEU A 89 -2.76 4.59 9.21
CA LEU A 89 -4.17 4.21 9.32
C LEU A 89 -4.45 2.89 8.60
N ILE A 90 -3.89 2.69 7.40
CA ILE A 90 -3.99 1.40 6.69
C ILE A 90 -3.44 0.26 7.56
N CYS A 91 -2.25 0.43 8.16
CA CYS A 91 -1.67 -0.57 9.05
C CYS A 91 -2.58 -0.90 10.25
N ILE A 92 -3.15 0.13 10.89
CA ILE A 92 -4.05 -0.03 12.04
C ILE A 92 -5.30 -0.80 11.63
N PHE A 93 -5.96 -0.37 10.54
CA PHE A 93 -7.17 -1.04 10.05
C PHE A 93 -6.89 -2.47 9.58
N ALA A 94 -5.77 -2.73 8.90
CA ALA A 94 -5.38 -4.06 8.48
C ALA A 94 -5.16 -4.99 9.69
N ASN A 95 -4.47 -4.51 10.73
CA ASN A 95 -4.26 -5.28 11.96
C ASN A 95 -5.57 -5.54 12.70
N TYR A 96 -6.47 -4.55 12.74
CA TYR A 96 -7.80 -4.71 13.30
C TYR A 96 -8.62 -5.78 12.56
N LEU A 97 -8.62 -5.75 11.23
CA LEU A 97 -9.30 -6.75 10.40
C LEU A 97 -8.74 -8.15 10.59
N ARG A 98 -7.43 -8.29 10.74
CA ARG A 98 -6.77 -9.56 11.05
C ARG A 98 -7.32 -10.17 12.33
N ASN A 99 -7.51 -9.35 13.36
CA ASN A 99 -8.03 -9.82 14.66
C ASN A 99 -9.51 -10.24 14.59
N ILE A 100 -10.31 -9.63 13.70
CA ILE A 100 -11.73 -9.99 13.51
C ILE A 100 -11.89 -11.21 12.59
N THR A 101 -11.02 -11.35 11.60
CA THR A 101 -11.17 -12.33 10.53
C THR A 101 -10.62 -13.69 10.95
N ILE A 102 -11.49 -14.58 11.43
CA ILE A 102 -11.11 -15.93 11.91
C ILE A 102 -10.61 -16.84 10.77
N SER A 103 -11.02 -16.61 9.51
CA SER A 103 -10.57 -17.41 8.36
C SER A 103 -10.11 -16.53 7.19
N PRO A 104 -8.89 -16.73 6.66
CA PRO A 104 -8.35 -15.91 5.58
C PRO A 104 -9.12 -16.18 4.28
N ASN A 105 -9.81 -15.17 3.75
CA ASN A 105 -10.52 -15.24 2.49
C ASN A 105 -10.24 -14.00 1.63
N LEU A 106 -9.72 -14.22 0.43
CA LEU A 106 -9.33 -13.15 -0.50
C LEU A 106 -10.48 -12.20 -0.84
N ILE A 107 -11.71 -12.72 -0.99
CA ILE A 107 -12.88 -11.90 -1.34
C ILE A 107 -13.25 -10.95 -0.19
N LYS A 108 -13.14 -11.43 1.05
CA LYS A 108 -13.37 -10.60 2.24
C LYS A 108 -12.29 -9.53 2.36
N ASP A 109 -11.02 -9.94 2.24
CA ASP A 109 -9.87 -9.04 2.25
C ASP A 109 -10.01 -7.93 1.19
N TRP A 110 -10.49 -8.28 -0.01
CA TRP A 110 -10.74 -7.35 -1.11
C TRP A 110 -11.87 -6.35 -0.83
N LEU A 111 -13.01 -6.80 -0.29
CA LEU A 111 -14.10 -5.90 0.09
C LEU A 111 -13.70 -4.96 1.22
N TYR A 112 -12.98 -5.46 2.22
CA TYR A 112 -12.46 -4.61 3.29
C TYR A 112 -11.44 -3.60 2.80
N PHE A 113 -10.59 -4.00 1.84
CA PHE A 113 -9.65 -3.10 1.21
C PHE A 113 -10.36 -1.90 0.58
N LEU A 114 -11.43 -2.13 -0.21
CA LEU A 114 -12.25 -1.05 -0.79
C LEU A 114 -12.70 -0.05 0.26
N PHE A 115 -13.24 -0.54 1.36
CA PHE A 115 -13.78 0.30 2.43
C PHE A 115 -12.68 1.16 3.06
N ILE A 116 -11.54 0.56 3.38
CA ILE A 116 -10.42 1.26 4.02
C ILE A 116 -9.81 2.31 3.11
N ILE A 117 -9.51 1.98 1.85
CA ILE A 117 -8.90 2.97 0.94
C ILE A 117 -9.85 4.13 0.65
N SER A 118 -11.15 3.87 0.56
CA SER A 118 -12.16 4.90 0.33
C SER A 118 -12.28 5.82 1.54
N LEU A 119 -12.28 5.26 2.76
CA LEU A 119 -12.29 6.02 4.00
C LEU A 119 -11.05 6.90 4.13
N ILE A 120 -9.87 6.36 3.84
CA ILE A 120 -8.61 7.10 3.95
C ILE A 120 -8.51 8.20 2.89
N ASN A 121 -8.91 7.91 1.65
CA ASN A 121 -8.98 8.92 0.60
C ASN A 121 -9.96 10.04 0.95
N SER A 122 -11.09 9.72 1.59
CA SER A 122 -12.04 10.73 2.08
C SER A 122 -11.45 11.59 3.20
N ILE A 123 -10.70 11.01 4.15
CA ILE A 123 -9.97 11.77 5.17
C ILE A 123 -8.94 12.69 4.52
N ASN A 124 -8.13 12.17 3.60
CA ASN A 124 -7.11 12.96 2.90
C ASN A 124 -7.69 14.12 2.12
N TYR A 125 -8.76 13.88 1.36
CA TYR A 125 -9.48 14.92 0.65
C TYR A 125 -9.97 16.00 1.61
N SER A 126 -10.58 15.59 2.73
CA SER A 126 -11.10 16.53 3.74
C SER A 126 -9.98 17.37 4.36
N VAL A 127 -8.84 16.76 4.68
CA VAL A 127 -7.68 17.47 5.25
C VAL A 127 -7.12 18.48 4.24
N LEU A 128 -6.89 18.06 3.00
CA LEU A 128 -6.36 18.91 1.93
C LEU A 128 -7.30 20.07 1.60
N PHE A 129 -8.61 19.82 1.53
CA PHE A 129 -9.60 20.83 1.23
C PHE A 129 -9.78 21.84 2.38
N LEU A 130 -9.95 21.36 3.62
CA LEU A 130 -10.28 22.22 4.77
C LEU A 130 -9.08 23.01 5.31
N PHE A 131 -7.89 22.41 5.37
CA PHE A 131 -6.72 23.03 6.01
C PHE A 131 -5.74 23.65 5.03
N PHE A 132 -5.64 23.12 3.81
CA PHE A 132 -4.65 23.55 2.83
C PHE A 132 -5.27 24.19 1.59
N SER A 133 -6.61 24.23 1.49
CA SER A 133 -7.35 24.83 0.37
C SER A 133 -6.87 24.36 -1.00
N TYR A 134 -6.48 23.08 -1.10
CA TYR A 134 -6.06 22.48 -2.37
C TYR A 134 -7.25 22.32 -3.32
N GLU A 135 -7.08 22.74 -4.57
CA GLU A 135 -8.00 22.40 -5.66
C GLU A 135 -7.71 20.95 -6.11
N LEU A 136 -8.60 20.02 -5.72
CA LEU A 136 -8.47 18.61 -6.04
C LEU A 136 -9.48 18.22 -7.11
N ASP A 137 -9.02 17.51 -8.14
CA ASP A 137 -9.91 16.88 -9.10
C ASP A 137 -10.48 15.58 -8.51
N ILE A 138 -11.77 15.62 -8.20
CA ILE A 138 -12.52 14.50 -7.65
C ILE A 138 -12.52 13.31 -8.61
N THR A 139 -12.51 13.57 -9.92
CA THR A 139 -12.51 12.53 -10.96
C THR A 139 -11.25 11.68 -10.85
N LEU A 140 -10.08 12.33 -10.72
CA LEU A 140 -8.79 11.66 -10.56
C LEU A 140 -8.77 10.82 -9.27
N PHE A 141 -9.28 11.35 -8.17
CA PHE A 141 -9.35 10.62 -6.90
C PHE A 141 -10.22 9.35 -6.99
N ILE A 142 -11.40 9.45 -7.62
CA ILE A 142 -12.31 8.31 -7.78
C ILE A 142 -11.70 7.25 -8.68
N VAL A 143 -11.12 7.66 -9.81
CA VAL A 143 -10.50 6.75 -10.76
C VAL A 143 -9.28 6.06 -10.15
N ASN A 144 -8.43 6.81 -9.44
CA ASN A 144 -7.29 6.25 -8.71
C ASN A 144 -7.74 5.21 -7.68
N ASN A 145 -8.77 5.53 -6.89
CA ASN A 145 -9.32 4.62 -5.89
C ASN A 145 -9.88 3.34 -6.53
N PHE A 146 -10.57 3.47 -7.66
CA PHE A 146 -11.13 2.34 -8.41
C PHE A 146 -10.03 1.42 -8.95
N PHE A 147 -9.01 1.97 -9.63
CA PHE A 147 -7.91 1.14 -10.13
C PHE A 147 -7.12 0.49 -9.01
N THR A 148 -6.84 1.22 -7.92
CA THR A 148 -6.16 0.68 -6.74
C THR A 148 -6.92 -0.53 -6.17
N PHE A 149 -8.24 -0.43 -6.07
CA PHE A 149 -9.10 -1.52 -5.64
C PHE A 149 -9.08 -2.74 -6.59
N VAL A 150 -9.14 -2.54 -7.91
CA VAL A 150 -9.09 -3.62 -8.90
C VAL A 150 -7.74 -4.32 -8.87
N PHE A 151 -6.66 -3.55 -8.83
CA PHE A 151 -5.29 -4.08 -8.82
C PHE A 151 -4.94 -4.86 -7.56
N TYR A 152 -5.63 -4.61 -6.44
CA TYR A 152 -5.42 -5.38 -5.22
C TYR A 152 -5.56 -6.90 -5.45
N ILE A 153 -6.55 -7.35 -6.23
CA ILE A 153 -6.70 -8.79 -6.53
C ILE A 153 -5.45 -9.33 -7.23
N ILE A 154 -4.97 -8.61 -8.23
CA ILE A 154 -3.82 -9.03 -9.03
C ILE A 154 -2.58 -9.13 -8.14
N PHE A 155 -2.26 -8.06 -7.40
CA PHE A 155 -1.08 -8.02 -6.53
C PHE A 155 -1.16 -9.00 -5.35
N SER A 156 -2.33 -9.19 -4.75
CA SER A 156 -2.49 -10.14 -3.66
C SER A 156 -2.17 -11.59 -4.06
N VAL A 157 -2.42 -11.98 -5.33
CA VAL A 157 -2.02 -13.28 -5.88
C VAL A 157 -0.49 -13.36 -6.00
N PHE A 158 0.16 -12.31 -6.47
CA PHE A 158 1.63 -12.24 -6.54
C PHE A 158 2.26 -12.31 -5.15
N PHE A 159 1.79 -11.50 -4.21
CA PHE A 159 2.30 -11.48 -2.84
C PHE A 159 2.06 -12.80 -2.10
N LYS A 160 0.94 -13.48 -2.38
CA LYS A 160 0.69 -14.82 -1.82
C LYS A 160 1.71 -15.85 -2.29
N ARG A 161 2.09 -15.80 -3.58
CA ARG A 161 3.16 -16.67 -4.11
C ARG A 161 4.52 -16.32 -3.49
N TYR A 162 4.79 -15.04 -3.30
CA TYR A 162 6.00 -14.56 -2.64
C TYR A 162 6.08 -15.07 -1.18
N LEU A 163 5.03 -14.93 -0.38
CA LEU A 163 5.00 -15.44 1.00
C LEU A 163 5.19 -16.96 1.04
N LYS A 164 4.52 -17.71 0.16
CA LYS A 164 4.71 -19.16 0.08
C LYS A 164 6.16 -19.56 -0.20
N SER A 165 6.87 -18.80 -1.05
CA SER A 165 8.28 -19.06 -1.36
C SER A 165 9.25 -18.78 -0.20
N LEU A 166 8.81 -18.08 0.85
CA LEU A 166 9.60 -17.82 2.06
C LEU A 166 9.44 -18.92 3.12
N ASP A 167 8.29 -19.58 3.11
CA ASP A 167 7.91 -20.63 4.05
C ASP A 167 8.40 -22.03 3.60
N ASP A 168 8.47 -22.28 2.28
CA ASP A 168 8.99 -23.50 1.64
C ASP A 168 10.55 -23.56 1.59
#